data_AF-A0A2M8KFX2-F1
#
_entry.id   AF-A0A2M8KFX2-F1
#
_cell.length_a   1.000
_cell.length_b   1.000
_cell.length_c   1.000
_cell.angle_alpha   90.00
_cell.angle_beta   90.00
_cell.angle_gamma   90.00
#
_symmetry.space_group_name_H-M   'P 1'
#
loop_
_entity.id
_entity.type
_entity.pdbx_description
1 polymer ?
#
loop_
_entity_poly.entity_id
_entity_poly.type
_entity_poly.pdbx_seq_one_letter_code
_entity_poly.pdbx_strand_id
1 'polypeptide(L)'
;MPTDVIVGLSFGVEFKDNKYVPGITNECIAQIIKEQSTPSSIPVIAQWPVAEALFQKGILVFENIEGFTSTGQVIEEVARKMQQQEWDNAIVVTHPHLIRRALSCFKKLGINATPAPNLDSIPYNRNSKHWWNRRRFYWFFWNMIDWAYSKAVGWV
;
A
#
# COMPACT_ATOMS: atom_id res chain seq x y z
N MET A 1 11.00 -3.16 18.24
CA MET A 1 10.92 -1.68 18.26
C MET A 1 9.45 -1.32 18.25
N PRO A 2 9.00 -0.29 18.98
CA PRO A 2 7.62 0.17 18.89
C PRO A 2 7.30 0.58 17.43
N THR A 3 6.10 0.28 16.98
CA THR A 3 5.61 0.73 15.66
C THR A 3 4.97 2.09 15.82
N ASP A 4 5.42 3.06 15.03
CA ASP A 4 4.91 4.42 15.07
C ASP A 4 3.70 4.60 14.16
N VAL A 5 3.68 3.91 13.01
CA VAL A 5 2.64 4.07 11.98
C VAL A 5 2.39 2.77 11.20
N ILE A 6 1.15 2.59 10.74
CA ILE A 6 0.80 1.58 9.74
C ILE A 6 0.61 2.27 8.39
N VAL A 7 1.24 1.75 7.34
CA VAL A 7 1.17 2.27 5.98
C VAL A 7 0.46 1.29 5.05
N GLY A 8 -0.70 1.68 4.53
CA GLY A 8 -1.49 0.92 3.57
C GLY A 8 -1.25 1.35 2.12
N LEU A 9 -0.55 0.54 1.33
CA LEU A 9 -0.33 0.82 -0.09
C LEU A 9 -1.30 0.03 -0.97
N SER A 10 -1.97 0.71 -1.89
CA SER A 10 -3.00 0.10 -2.71
C SER A 10 -2.43 -0.83 -3.79
N PHE A 11 -3.27 -1.76 -4.26
CA PHE A 11 -2.92 -2.66 -5.36
C PHE A 11 -4.10 -2.81 -6.34
N GLY A 12 -4.10 -1.97 -7.37
CA GLY A 12 -5.17 -1.92 -8.35
C GLY A 12 -6.47 -1.33 -7.80
N VAL A 13 -7.48 -1.25 -8.66
CA VAL A 13 -8.84 -0.78 -8.35
C VAL A 13 -9.82 -1.48 -9.27
N GLU A 14 -11.11 -1.44 -8.97
CA GLU A 14 -12.19 -1.79 -9.90
C GLU A 14 -12.86 -0.54 -10.46
N PHE A 15 -13.58 -0.69 -11.57
CA PHE A 15 -14.45 0.35 -12.10
C PHE A 15 -15.88 -0.21 -12.17
N LYS A 16 -16.76 0.30 -11.30
CA LYS A 16 -18.16 -0.13 -11.13
C LYS A 16 -19.04 1.10 -11.04
N ASP A 17 -20.23 1.06 -11.63
CA ASP A 17 -21.22 2.15 -11.57
C ASP A 17 -20.64 3.53 -11.89
N ASN A 18 -19.81 3.60 -12.95
CA ASN A 18 -19.10 4.81 -13.38
C ASN A 18 -18.12 5.43 -12.36
N LYS A 19 -17.68 4.68 -11.35
CA LYS A 19 -16.69 5.12 -10.36
C LYS A 19 -15.59 4.09 -10.13
N TYR A 20 -14.43 4.58 -9.74
CA TYR A 20 -13.37 3.72 -9.20
C TYR A 20 -13.75 3.28 -7.79
N VAL A 21 -13.51 2.02 -7.47
CA VAL A 21 -13.73 1.45 -6.13
C VAL A 21 -12.54 0.56 -5.73
N PRO A 22 -12.33 0.29 -4.43
CA PRO A 22 -11.15 -0.42 -3.93
C PRO A 22 -11.03 -1.84 -4.50
N GLY A 23 -12.13 -2.58 -4.51
CA GLY A 23 -12.15 -3.99 -4.86
C GLY A 23 -11.46 -4.89 -3.84
N ILE A 24 -11.58 -6.20 -4.05
CA ILE A 24 -11.27 -7.22 -3.02
C ILE A 24 -9.84 -7.14 -2.46
N THR A 25 -8.85 -6.81 -3.29
CA THR A 25 -7.45 -6.72 -2.85
C THR A 25 -7.27 -5.62 -1.80
N ASN A 26 -7.79 -4.42 -2.05
CA ASN A 26 -7.66 -3.31 -1.10
C ASN A 26 -8.57 -3.50 0.12
N GLU A 27 -9.70 -4.18 -0.01
CA GLU A 27 -10.55 -4.58 1.11
C GLU A 27 -9.81 -5.55 2.07
N CYS A 28 -9.06 -6.51 1.53
CA CYS A 28 -8.21 -7.41 2.33
C CYS A 28 -7.05 -6.66 2.99
N ILE A 29 -6.40 -5.73 2.29
CA ILE A 29 -5.36 -4.86 2.88
C ILE A 29 -5.94 -4.06 4.05
N ALA A 30 -7.10 -3.43 3.87
CA ALA A 30 -7.79 -2.69 4.92
C ALA A 30 -8.19 -3.58 6.11
N GLN A 31 -8.56 -4.84 5.86
CA GLN A 31 -8.84 -5.80 6.92
C GLN A 31 -7.60 -6.11 7.77
N ILE A 32 -6.46 -6.37 7.13
CA ILE A 32 -5.20 -6.61 7.84
C ILE A 32 -4.80 -5.37 8.64
N ILE A 33 -4.91 -4.16 8.07
CA ILE A 33 -4.63 -2.91 8.79
C ILE A 33 -5.51 -2.79 10.04
N LYS A 34 -6.82 -3.05 9.93
CA LYS A 34 -7.75 -3.02 11.06
C LYS A 34 -7.32 -3.96 12.19
N GLU A 35 -6.90 -5.18 11.86
CA GLU A 35 -6.43 -6.16 12.83
C GLU A 35 -5.13 -5.70 13.53
N GLN A 36 -4.26 -4.98 12.81
CA GLN A 36 -3.02 -4.44 13.37
C GLN A 36 -3.24 -3.15 14.18
N SER A 37 -4.19 -2.29 13.81
CA SER A 37 -4.41 -0.98 14.43
C SER A 37 -5.31 -1.02 15.67
N THR A 38 -6.28 -1.94 15.71
CA THR A 38 -7.28 -2.01 16.79
C THR A 38 -6.67 -2.27 18.18
N PRO A 39 -5.64 -3.14 18.34
CA PRO A 39 -5.08 -3.41 19.67
C PRO A 39 -4.25 -2.27 20.26
N SER A 40 -3.82 -1.30 19.44
CA SER A 40 -2.67 -0.45 19.74
C SER A 40 -2.87 1.04 19.40
N SER A 41 -4.00 1.41 18.80
CA SER A 41 -4.31 2.78 18.37
C SER A 41 -3.22 3.40 17.49
N ILE A 42 -2.48 2.58 16.75
CA ILE A 42 -1.40 3.06 15.87
C ILE A 42 -2.01 3.86 14.71
N PRO A 43 -1.50 5.07 14.41
CA PRO A 43 -1.99 5.88 13.31
C PRO A 43 -1.80 5.17 11.96
N VAL A 44 -2.71 5.45 11.03
CA VAL A 44 -2.72 4.82 9.70
C VAL A 44 -2.55 5.87 8.62
N ILE A 45 -1.52 5.72 7.79
CA ILE A 45 -1.39 6.43 6.52
C ILE A 45 -1.79 5.45 5.41
N ALA A 46 -2.75 5.79 4.56
CA ALA A 46 -3.23 4.89 3.52
C ALA A 46 -3.39 5.59 2.18
N GLN A 47 -3.07 4.89 1.09
CA GLN A 47 -3.41 5.34 -0.24
C GLN A 47 -4.93 5.22 -0.48
N TRP A 48 -5.51 6.12 -1.27
CA TRP A 48 -6.95 6.29 -1.45
C TRP A 48 -7.79 5.01 -1.52
N PRO A 49 -7.50 3.99 -2.36
CA PRO A 49 -8.34 2.79 -2.40
C PRO A 49 -8.38 2.04 -1.05
N VAL A 50 -7.26 2.01 -0.33
CA VAL A 50 -7.18 1.39 0.99
C VAL A 50 -7.84 2.28 2.03
N ALA A 51 -7.64 3.60 1.96
CA ALA A 51 -8.28 4.56 2.85
C ALA A 51 -9.81 4.50 2.77
N GLU A 52 -10.36 4.40 1.55
CA GLU A 52 -11.81 4.23 1.32
C GLU A 52 -12.32 2.91 1.92
N ALA A 53 -11.59 1.81 1.72
CA ALA A 53 -11.94 0.51 2.31
C ALA A 53 -11.85 0.52 3.85
N LEU A 54 -10.93 1.28 4.45
CA LEU A 54 -10.82 1.48 5.89
C LEU A 54 -11.98 2.30 6.44
N PHE A 55 -12.36 3.38 5.74
CA PHE A 55 -13.51 4.22 6.10
C PHE A 55 -14.80 3.40 6.16
N GLN A 56 -15.05 2.54 5.15
CA GLN A 56 -16.20 1.63 5.12
C GLN A 56 -16.21 0.64 6.30
N LYS A 57 -15.05 0.36 6.91
CA LYS A 57 -14.88 -0.51 8.08
C LYS A 57 -14.90 0.25 9.42
N GLY A 58 -15.12 1.57 9.41
CA GLY A 58 -15.14 2.44 10.57
C GLY A 58 -13.76 2.75 11.15
N ILE A 59 -12.69 2.59 10.36
CA ILE A 59 -11.32 2.90 10.79
C ILE A 59 -10.93 4.29 10.31
N LEU A 60 -10.52 5.13 11.24
CA LEU A 60 -10.01 6.47 10.94
C LEU A 60 -8.61 6.36 10.33
N VAL A 61 -8.42 7.05 9.21
CA VAL A 61 -7.13 7.18 8.54
C VAL A 61 -6.54 8.52 8.95
N PHE A 62 -5.33 8.51 9.50
CA PHE A 62 -4.61 9.72 9.87
C PHE A 62 -4.31 10.57 8.64
N GLU A 63 -3.84 9.93 7.56
CA GLU A 63 -3.56 10.60 6.30
C GLU A 63 -3.97 9.74 5.10
N ASN A 64 -4.75 10.32 4.19
CA ASN A 64 -5.11 9.71 2.92
C ASN A 64 -4.24 10.26 1.78
N ILE A 65 -3.47 9.38 1.13
CA ILE A 65 -2.66 9.74 -0.04
C ILE A 65 -3.49 9.56 -1.31
N GLU A 66 -3.83 10.67 -1.96
CA GLU A 66 -4.64 10.69 -3.16
C GLU A 66 -3.84 10.36 -4.44
N GLY A 67 -4.55 9.83 -5.44
CA GLY A 67 -4.03 9.63 -6.80
C GLY A 67 -3.46 8.24 -7.12
N PHE A 68 -3.25 8.03 -8.42
CA PHE A 68 -2.68 6.81 -9.02
C PHE A 68 -1.21 7.00 -9.38
N THR A 69 -0.41 7.44 -8.40
CA THR A 69 1.02 7.69 -8.56
C THR A 69 1.83 6.41 -8.43
N SER A 70 3.10 6.46 -8.85
CA SER A 70 4.02 5.32 -8.71
C SER A 70 4.27 4.99 -7.23
N THR A 71 4.67 3.74 -6.94
CA THR A 71 4.99 3.32 -5.56
C THR A 71 6.04 4.21 -4.90
N GLY A 72 7.03 4.70 -5.68
CA GLY A 72 8.04 5.63 -5.18
C GLY A 72 7.44 6.95 -4.68
N GLN A 73 6.62 7.60 -5.51
CA GLN A 73 5.97 8.87 -5.17
C GLN A 73 5.04 8.75 -3.95
N VAL A 74 4.25 7.66 -3.86
CA VAL A 74 3.43 7.41 -2.67
C VAL A 74 4.30 7.31 -1.43
N ILE A 75 5.43 6.59 -1.51
CA ILE A 75 6.34 6.41 -0.38
C ILE A 75 7.10 7.70 -0.02
N GLU A 76 7.43 8.56 -0.98
CA GLU A 76 7.94 9.92 -0.70
C GLU A 76 6.96 10.73 0.11
N GLU A 77 5.68 10.68 -0.25
CA GLU A 77 4.65 11.41 0.47
C GLU A 77 4.45 10.83 1.88
N VAL A 78 4.42 9.50 2.02
CA VAL A 78 4.43 8.85 3.34
C VAL A 78 5.63 9.31 4.16
N ALA A 79 6.83 9.31 3.58
CA ALA A 79 8.06 9.68 4.26
C ALA A 79 8.03 11.12 4.76
N ARG A 80 7.54 12.06 3.93
CA ARG A 80 7.35 13.45 4.31
C ARG A 80 6.41 13.59 5.51
N LYS A 81 5.31 12.81 5.52
CA LYS A 81 4.35 12.82 6.63
C LYS A 81 4.93 12.22 7.90
N MET A 82 5.67 11.12 7.79
CA MET A 82 6.38 10.50 8.92
C MET A 82 7.41 11.47 9.51
N GLN A 83 8.19 12.15 8.67
CA GLN A 83 9.18 13.14 9.13
C GLN A 83 8.53 14.29 9.89
N GLN A 84 7.36 14.77 9.46
CA GLN A 84 6.59 15.81 10.16
C GLN A 84 6.10 15.39 11.55
N GLN A 85 5.99 14.08 11.79
CA GLN A 85 5.55 13.50 13.06
C GLN A 85 6.70 12.89 13.87
N GLU A 86 7.95 13.01 13.38
CA GLU A 86 9.13 12.36 13.97
C GLU A 86 8.95 10.83 14.13
N TRP A 87 8.30 10.19 13.15
CA TRP A 87 8.10 8.74 13.10
C TRP A 87 9.19 8.05 12.28
N ASP A 88 9.76 6.98 12.83
CA ASP A 88 10.87 6.25 12.19
C ASP A 88 10.51 4.81 11.80
N ASN A 89 9.51 4.22 12.46
CA ASN A 89 9.17 2.80 12.35
C ASN A 89 7.77 2.59 11.75
N ALA A 90 7.71 1.94 10.59
CA ALA A 90 6.46 1.65 9.89
C ALA A 90 6.19 0.14 9.78
N ILE A 91 4.92 -0.24 9.95
CA ILE A 91 4.39 -1.50 9.44
C ILE A 91 3.78 -1.23 8.07
N VAL A 92 4.23 -1.94 7.04
CA VAL A 92 3.72 -1.80 5.66
C VAL A 92 2.76 -2.92 5.35
N VAL A 93 1.55 -2.54 4.93
CA VAL A 93 0.51 -3.46 4.47
C VAL A 93 0.24 -3.19 2.99
N THR A 94 0.55 -4.18 2.16
CA THR A 94 0.25 -4.15 0.73
C THR A 94 0.19 -5.56 0.18
N HIS A 95 -0.14 -5.70 -1.11
CA HIS A 95 -0.11 -7.00 -1.78
C HIS A 95 1.31 -7.61 -1.70
N PRO A 96 1.46 -8.93 -1.43
CA PRO A 96 2.76 -9.60 -1.25
C PRO A 96 3.78 -9.30 -2.34
N HIS A 97 3.32 -9.29 -3.60
CA HIS A 97 4.21 -9.04 -4.73
C HIS A 97 4.74 -7.59 -4.80
N LEU A 98 4.10 -6.62 -4.14
CA LEU A 98 4.59 -5.24 -4.06
C LEU A 98 5.52 -5.00 -2.85
N ILE A 99 5.49 -5.88 -1.85
CA ILE A 99 6.15 -5.64 -0.55
C ILE A 99 7.65 -5.40 -0.68
N ARG A 100 8.35 -6.21 -1.48
CA ARG A 100 9.80 -6.10 -1.66
C ARG A 100 10.20 -4.72 -2.20
N ARG A 101 9.41 -4.20 -3.14
CA ARG A 101 9.67 -2.89 -3.73
C ARG A 101 9.38 -1.78 -2.72
N ALA A 102 8.24 -1.86 -2.04
CA ALA A 102 7.87 -0.88 -1.02
C ALA A 102 8.96 -0.76 0.05
N LEU A 103 9.42 -1.88 0.61
CA LEU A 103 10.50 -1.90 1.60
C LEU A 103 11.82 -1.33 1.06
N SER A 104 12.14 -1.57 -0.22
CA SER A 104 13.31 -0.98 -0.86
C SER A 104 13.22 0.56 -0.95
N CYS A 105 12.04 1.09 -1.28
CA CYS A 105 11.81 2.53 -1.31
C CYS A 105 11.90 3.15 0.09
N PHE A 106 11.26 2.55 1.11
CA PHE A 106 11.37 3.02 2.49
C PHE A 106 12.82 3.04 2.97
N LYS A 107 13.59 1.99 2.69
CA LYS A 107 15.00 1.91 3.05
C LYS A 107 15.83 3.03 2.42
N LYS A 108 15.57 3.39 1.16
CA LYS A 108 16.25 4.51 0.48
C LYS A 108 15.97 5.85 1.13
N LEU A 109 14.81 6.01 1.74
CA LEU A 109 14.40 7.20 2.48
C LEU A 109 14.79 7.16 3.97
N GLY A 110 15.54 6.14 4.40
CA GLY A 110 16.01 6.02 5.79
C GLY A 110 14.94 5.56 6.79
N ILE A 111 13.77 5.09 6.32
CA ILE A 111 12.66 4.66 7.18
C ILE A 111 12.78 3.16 7.49
N ASN A 112 12.60 2.81 8.76
CA ASN A 112 12.58 1.42 9.21
C ASN A 112 11.20 0.80 8.97
N ALA A 113 11.02 0.20 7.80
CA ALA A 113 9.76 -0.45 7.42
C ALA A 113 9.83 -1.98 7.58
N THR A 114 8.78 -2.57 8.14
CA THR A 114 8.61 -4.02 8.23
C THR A 114 7.28 -4.44 7.60
N PRO A 115 7.18 -5.62 6.98
CA PRO A 115 5.92 -6.10 6.43
C PRO A 115 4.98 -6.52 7.56
N ALA A 116 3.67 -6.27 7.40
CA ALA A 116 2.67 -6.88 8.28
C ALA A 116 2.66 -8.42 8.14
N PRO A 117 2.20 -9.15 9.16
CA PRO A 117 1.96 -10.58 9.04
C PRO A 117 0.82 -10.88 8.04
N ASN A 118 0.72 -12.13 7.59
CA ASN A 118 -0.41 -12.67 6.80
C ASN A 118 -0.69 -12.00 5.45
N LEU A 119 0.29 -11.30 4.85
CA LEU A 119 0.12 -10.69 3.54
C LEU A 119 -0.22 -11.72 2.44
N ASP A 120 0.27 -12.95 2.55
CA ASP A 120 0.04 -14.01 1.56
C ASP A 120 -1.44 -14.37 1.35
N SER A 121 -2.31 -13.98 2.28
CA SER A 121 -3.75 -14.15 2.16
C SER A 121 -4.41 -13.16 1.18
N ILE A 122 -3.73 -12.07 0.81
CA ILE A 122 -4.29 -11.02 -0.04
C ILE A 122 -4.46 -11.53 -1.48
N PRO A 123 -5.69 -11.61 -2.01
CA PRO A 123 -5.92 -12.13 -3.35
C PRO A 123 -5.65 -11.08 -4.42
N TYR A 124 -5.38 -11.57 -5.63
CA TYR A 124 -5.52 -10.77 -6.84
C TYR A 124 -6.97 -10.45 -7.14
N ASN A 125 -7.22 -9.25 -7.64
CA ASN A 125 -8.56 -8.84 -8.05
C ASN A 125 -8.81 -9.12 -9.55
N ARG A 126 -9.51 -10.21 -9.86
CA ARG A 126 -9.86 -10.59 -11.24
C ARG A 126 -10.61 -9.51 -12.02
N ASN A 127 -11.33 -8.63 -11.32
CA ASN A 127 -12.12 -7.55 -11.91
C ASN A 127 -11.37 -6.21 -11.91
N SER A 128 -10.07 -6.21 -11.59
CA SER A 128 -9.30 -4.97 -11.57
C SER A 128 -9.34 -4.26 -12.92
N LYS A 129 -9.44 -2.94 -12.91
CA LYS A 129 -9.33 -2.10 -14.11
C LYS A 129 -8.00 -2.34 -14.84
N HIS A 130 -6.92 -2.48 -14.08
CA HIS A 130 -5.59 -2.77 -14.59
C HIS A 130 -5.43 -4.27 -14.83
N TRP A 131 -5.21 -4.68 -16.08
CA TRP A 131 -5.14 -6.10 -16.44
C TRP A 131 -4.02 -6.85 -15.72
N TRP A 132 -2.91 -6.17 -15.42
CA TRP A 132 -1.78 -6.73 -14.67
C TRP A 132 -2.08 -7.04 -13.21
N ASN A 133 -3.09 -6.40 -12.60
CA ASN A 133 -3.51 -6.67 -11.22
C ASN A 133 -4.59 -7.76 -11.13
N ARG A 134 -4.95 -8.41 -12.25
CA ARG A 134 -5.98 -9.45 -12.27
C ARG A 134 -5.48 -10.82 -11.86
N ARG A 135 -4.21 -11.12 -12.11
CA ARG A 135 -3.60 -12.44 -11.91
C ARG A 135 -2.09 -12.31 -11.71
N ARG A 136 -1.51 -13.27 -10.97
CA ARG A 136 -0.06 -13.38 -10.73
C ARG A 136 0.78 -13.37 -12.00
N PHE A 137 0.36 -14.12 -13.01
CA PHE A 137 1.10 -14.21 -14.27
C PHE A 137 1.19 -12.86 -14.99
N TYR A 138 0.10 -12.09 -15.03
CA TYR A 138 0.09 -10.77 -15.68
C TYR A 138 0.94 -9.76 -14.91
N TRP A 139 0.85 -9.79 -13.58
CA TRP A 139 1.68 -8.97 -12.73
C TRP A 139 3.16 -9.25 -12.94
N PHE A 140 3.56 -10.51 -13.13
CA PHE A 140 4.95 -10.86 -13.37
C PHE A 140 5.54 -10.15 -14.59
N PHE A 141 4.83 -10.12 -15.73
CA PHE A 141 5.30 -9.39 -16.92
C PHE A 141 5.34 -7.89 -16.70
N TRP A 142 4.29 -7.34 -16.10
CA TRP A 142 4.25 -5.92 -15.81
C TRP A 142 5.37 -5.49 -14.86
N ASN A 143 5.64 -6.29 -13.83
CA ASN A 143 6.69 -6.02 -12.85
C ASN A 143 8.08 -5.95 -13.49
N MET A 144 8.35 -6.69 -14.59
CA MET A 144 9.61 -6.53 -15.32
C MET A 144 9.74 -5.16 -15.97
N ILE A 145 8.66 -4.67 -16.60
CA ILE A 145 8.61 -3.33 -17.22
C ILE A 145 8.75 -2.25 -16.15
N ASP A 146 7.97 -2.38 -15.09
CA ASP A 146 7.89 -1.44 -13.99
C ASP A 146 9.21 -1.38 -13.21
N TRP A 147 9.88 -2.52 -13.00
CA TRP A 147 11.21 -2.57 -12.40
C TRP A 147 12.27 -1.85 -13.25
N ALA A 148 12.26 -2.05 -14.58
CA ALA A 148 13.17 -1.35 -15.48
C ALA A 148 12.94 0.17 -15.43
N TYR A 149 11.67 0.61 -15.42
CA TYR A 149 11.32 2.01 -15.23
C TYR A 149 11.83 2.55 -13.88
N SER A 150 11.54 1.87 -12.77
CA SER A 150 12.00 2.29 -11.45
C SER A 150 13.50 2.39 -11.33
N LYS A 151 14.25 1.49 -11.97
CA LYS A 151 15.71 1.56 -12.00
C LYS A 151 16.19 2.80 -12.75
N ALA A 152 15.55 3.13 -13.87
CA ALA A 152 15.87 4.32 -14.66
C ALA A 152 15.61 5.63 -13.89
N VAL A 153 14.57 5.67 -13.04
CA VAL A 153 14.24 6.85 -12.21
C VAL A 153 14.84 6.80 -10.79
N GLY A 154 15.72 5.83 -10.49
CA GLY A 154 16.47 5.76 -9.22
C GLY A 154 15.75 5.14 -8.03
N TRP A 155 14.52 4.65 -8.19
CA TRP A 155 13.71 4.06 -7.11
C TRP A 155 14.15 2.66 -6.68
N VAL A 156 14.66 1.85 -7.60
CA VAL A 156 15.18 0.51 -7.29
C VAL A 156 16.63 0.41 -7.72
#